data_AF-A0A976CTI8-F1
#
_entry.id   AF-A0A976CTI8-F1
#
_cell.length_a   1.000
_cell.length_b   1.000
_cell.length_c   1.000
_cell.angle_alpha   90.00
_cell.angle_beta   90.00
_cell.angle_gamma   90.00
#
_symmetry.space_group_name_H-M   'P 1'
#
loop_
_entity.id
_entity.type
_entity.pdbx_description
1 polymer ?
#
loop_
_entity_poly.entity_id
_entity_poly.type
_entity_poly.pdbx_seq_one_letter_code
_entity_poly.pdbx_strand_id
1 'polypeptide(L)'
;MELTARHPSAARQKCKPIQKTSANFPFAISPALRYRSLMFRFVWLFFPCAWLAAHDLPEPLTPTLQAAGDNRTEVIDAWNRCPKEQKPGLAFLLQHMPQHDARQLKAAFLLENIDLAYRARKEMPWGKDIPEEIFFNDVLPYASLDEARDPWRAKFYEMFRPIVADAPNATAALERIHAHITPTLGVQYNTKRRAPNQGPFESMERKMATCTGLSILLTDVARAVCLPARIVGIAEWT
;
A
#
# COMPACT_ATOMS: atom_id res chain seq x y z
N MET A 1 13.04 -26.92 -43.39
CA MET A 1 12.78 -27.96 -42.38
C MET A 1 11.80 -27.40 -41.37
N GLU A 2 10.51 -27.44 -41.72
CA GLU A 2 9.40 -27.16 -40.81
C GLU A 2 9.26 -28.34 -39.84
N LEU A 3 9.19 -28.06 -38.53
CA LEU A 3 8.81 -29.03 -37.51
C LEU A 3 7.56 -28.50 -36.80
N THR A 4 6.40 -28.90 -37.31
CA THR A 4 5.10 -28.71 -36.67
C THR A 4 4.83 -29.89 -35.74
N ALA A 5 4.91 -29.67 -34.43
CA ALA A 5 4.54 -30.66 -33.42
C ALA A 5 3.08 -30.45 -32.98
N ARG A 6 2.18 -31.33 -33.42
CA ARG A 6 0.79 -31.42 -32.97
C ARG A 6 0.74 -32.05 -31.57
N HIS A 7 0.02 -31.43 -30.64
CA HIS A 7 -0.37 -32.01 -29.35
C HIS A 7 -1.71 -32.76 -29.47
N PRO A 8 -1.89 -33.95 -28.86
CA PRO A 8 -3.17 -34.64 -28.82
C PRO A 8 -4.05 -34.19 -27.65
N SER A 9 -5.34 -34.06 -27.95
CA SER A 9 -6.47 -33.78 -27.05
C SER A 9 -6.76 -34.94 -26.10
N ALA A 10 -6.88 -34.65 -24.80
CA ALA A 10 -7.34 -35.57 -23.77
C ALA A 10 -8.83 -35.33 -23.46
N ALA A 11 -9.61 -36.39 -23.49
CA ALA A 11 -11.06 -36.39 -23.27
C ALA A 11 -11.45 -37.06 -21.95
N ARG A 12 -12.63 -36.63 -21.45
CA ARG A 12 -13.49 -37.18 -20.36
C ARG A 12 -13.07 -36.76 -18.94
N GLN A 13 -14.00 -36.36 -18.06
CA GLN A 13 -15.12 -37.17 -17.59
C GLN A 13 -16.26 -36.30 -17.01
N LYS A 14 -17.52 -36.62 -17.34
CA LYS A 14 -18.74 -35.95 -16.84
C LYS A 14 -19.07 -36.45 -15.41
N CYS A 15 -19.21 -35.54 -14.45
CA CYS A 15 -19.78 -35.84 -13.13
C CYS A 15 -21.30 -36.05 -13.21
N LYS A 16 -21.82 -37.08 -12.52
CA LYS A 16 -23.26 -37.28 -12.27
C LYS A 16 -23.65 -36.72 -10.89
N PRO A 17 -24.88 -36.19 -10.72
CA PRO A 17 -25.30 -35.59 -9.46
C PRO A 17 -25.80 -36.63 -8.46
N ILE A 18 -25.49 -36.42 -7.17
CA ILE A 18 -25.93 -37.24 -6.03
C ILE A 18 -27.27 -36.68 -5.51
N GLN A 19 -28.26 -37.57 -5.39
CA GLN A 19 -29.61 -37.30 -4.90
C GLN A 19 -29.62 -37.03 -3.39
N LYS A 20 -30.37 -36.00 -2.95
CA LYS A 20 -30.66 -35.71 -1.54
C LYS A 20 -31.89 -36.53 -1.11
N THR A 21 -31.75 -37.36 -0.09
CA THR A 21 -32.88 -37.98 0.62
C THR A 21 -33.11 -37.25 1.94
N SER A 22 -34.26 -36.56 2.04
CA SER A 22 -34.76 -35.96 3.27
C SER A 22 -35.79 -36.89 3.90
N ALA A 23 -35.47 -37.50 5.05
CA ALA A 23 -36.43 -38.22 5.86
C ALA A 23 -36.80 -37.34 7.07
N ASN A 24 -38.02 -36.80 7.05
CA ASN A 24 -38.63 -36.06 8.15
C ASN A 24 -39.13 -37.04 9.22
N PHE A 25 -38.70 -36.83 10.47
CA PHE A 25 -39.24 -37.49 11.67
C PHE A 25 -40.47 -36.72 12.19
N PRO A 26 -41.53 -37.41 12.68
CA PRO A 26 -42.70 -36.74 13.21
C PRO A 26 -42.47 -36.24 14.65
N PHE A 27 -42.88 -35.00 14.88
CA PHE A 27 -42.84 -34.29 16.15
C PHE A 27 -44.05 -34.73 17.01
N ALA A 28 -43.78 -35.34 18.17
CA ALA A 28 -44.80 -35.66 19.17
C ALA A 28 -44.93 -34.49 20.16
N ILE A 29 -46.15 -34.01 20.36
CA ILE A 29 -46.52 -32.93 21.28
C ILE A 29 -46.91 -33.54 22.63
N SER A 30 -46.40 -33.00 23.73
CA SER A 30 -46.98 -33.16 25.07
C SER A 30 -46.92 -31.83 25.82
N PRO A 31 -47.99 -31.41 26.52
CA PRO A 31 -48.03 -30.16 27.26
C PRO A 31 -47.61 -30.40 28.71
N ALA A 32 -46.61 -29.66 29.20
CA ALA A 32 -46.25 -29.68 30.61
C ALA A 32 -46.41 -28.28 31.23
N LEU A 33 -47.38 -28.24 32.13
CA LEU A 33 -47.46 -27.49 33.39
C LEU A 33 -46.90 -26.06 33.46
N ARG A 34 -47.84 -25.16 33.73
CA ARG A 34 -47.63 -23.86 34.39
C ARG A 34 -46.82 -24.03 35.69
N TYR A 35 -45.77 -23.25 35.84
CA TYR A 35 -45.22 -22.89 37.15
C TYR A 35 -44.92 -21.40 37.20
N ARG A 36 -45.58 -20.71 38.13
CA ARG A 36 -45.29 -19.34 38.57
C ARG A 36 -44.06 -19.39 39.46
N SER A 37 -43.06 -18.53 39.24
CA SER A 37 -42.42 -17.72 40.30
C SER A 37 -41.23 -16.88 39.81
N LEU A 38 -41.24 -15.65 40.30
CA LEU A 38 -40.14 -14.77 40.73
C LEU A 38 -38.86 -14.60 39.89
N MET A 39 -38.66 -13.32 39.53
CA MET A 39 -37.42 -12.53 39.61
C MET A 39 -36.11 -13.15 39.12
N PHE A 40 -35.59 -12.64 38.01
CA PHE A 40 -34.21 -12.12 37.96
C PHE A 40 -34.15 -11.01 36.90
N ARG A 41 -34.02 -9.77 37.36
CA ARG A 41 -33.59 -8.64 36.52
C ARG A 41 -32.12 -8.89 36.15
N PHE A 42 -31.89 -9.53 35.00
CA PHE A 42 -30.59 -9.46 34.35
C PHE A 42 -30.45 -8.06 33.76
N VAL A 43 -29.83 -7.15 34.53
CA VAL A 43 -29.22 -5.96 33.96
C VAL A 43 -28.04 -6.47 33.13
N TRP A 44 -28.30 -6.67 31.84
CA TRP A 44 -27.24 -6.73 30.86
C TRP A 44 -26.60 -5.34 30.82
N LEU A 45 -25.56 -5.13 31.62
CA LEU A 45 -24.53 -4.15 31.32
C LEU A 45 -23.77 -4.68 30.10
N PHE A 46 -24.42 -4.61 28.93
CA PHE A 46 -23.68 -4.53 27.69
C PHE A 46 -22.90 -3.22 27.78
N PHE A 47 -21.59 -3.33 27.92
CA PHE A 47 -20.66 -2.28 27.54
C PHE A 47 -20.53 -2.34 26.01
N PRO A 48 -21.07 -1.40 25.21
CA PRO A 48 -20.56 -1.18 23.88
C PRO A 48 -19.65 0.06 23.96
N CYS A 49 -18.48 -0.07 24.60
CA CYS A 49 -17.45 0.97 24.46
C CYS A 49 -16.79 0.94 23.06
N ALA A 50 -17.25 0.05 22.17
CA ALA A 50 -16.73 -0.10 20.81
C ALA A 50 -17.57 0.59 19.73
N TRP A 51 -18.72 1.19 20.06
CA TRP A 51 -19.60 1.80 19.05
C TRP A 51 -19.41 3.31 18.87
N LEU A 52 -18.53 3.94 19.66
CA LEU A 52 -18.33 5.40 19.64
C LEU A 52 -17.21 5.90 18.73
N ALA A 53 -16.44 5.04 18.05
CA ALA A 53 -15.24 5.47 17.32
C ALA A 53 -15.42 5.68 15.80
N ALA A 54 -16.58 5.31 15.24
CA ALA A 54 -16.77 5.33 13.79
C ALA A 54 -17.23 6.69 13.23
N HIS A 55 -17.62 7.65 14.08
CA HIS A 55 -18.28 8.87 13.62
C HIS A 55 -17.34 10.06 13.30
N ASP A 56 -16.03 9.93 13.54
CA ASP A 56 -15.05 11.02 13.43
C ASP A 56 -14.12 10.94 12.21
N LEU A 57 -14.32 9.97 11.32
CA LEU A 57 -13.54 9.87 10.09
C LEU A 57 -14.10 10.82 9.02
N PRO A 58 -13.25 11.58 8.31
CA PRO A 58 -13.74 12.43 7.24
C PRO A 58 -14.38 11.56 6.15
N GLU A 59 -15.59 11.95 5.75
CA GLU A 59 -16.40 11.36 4.68
C GLU A 59 -15.63 10.88 3.43
N PRO A 60 -14.60 11.58 2.90
CA PRO A 60 -13.88 11.09 1.74
C PRO A 60 -13.09 9.79 1.95
N LEU A 61 -12.96 9.27 3.17
CA LEU A 61 -12.33 7.97 3.45
C LEU A 61 -13.27 6.77 3.33
N THR A 62 -14.58 7.01 3.17
CA THR A 62 -15.59 5.95 3.08
C THR A 62 -15.28 4.90 2.00
N PRO A 63 -14.89 5.26 0.76
CA PRO A 63 -14.54 4.28 -0.27
C PRO A 63 -13.34 3.40 0.13
N THR A 64 -12.32 4.00 0.75
CA THR A 64 -11.13 3.28 1.22
C THR A 64 -11.46 2.31 2.34
N LEU A 65 -12.30 2.72 3.30
CA LEU A 65 -12.75 1.85 4.38
C LEU A 65 -13.60 0.68 3.86
N GLN A 66 -14.44 0.92 2.86
CA GLN A 66 -15.18 -0.14 2.19
C GLN A 66 -14.22 -1.12 1.50
N ALA A 67 -13.24 -0.61 0.75
CA ALA A 67 -12.25 -1.42 0.04
C ALA A 67 -11.35 -2.24 0.99
N ALA A 68 -11.02 -1.69 2.16
CA ALA A 68 -10.14 -2.30 3.16
C ALA A 68 -10.70 -3.59 3.78
N GLY A 69 -12.03 -3.78 3.80
CA GLY A 69 -12.65 -5.00 4.34
C GLY A 69 -12.26 -5.23 5.80
N ASP A 70 -11.58 -6.33 6.09
CA ASP A 70 -11.11 -6.68 7.44
C ASP A 70 -9.94 -5.79 7.91
N ASN A 71 -9.24 -5.13 6.99
CA ASN A 71 -8.10 -4.25 7.27
C ASN A 71 -8.52 -2.82 7.68
N ARG A 72 -9.82 -2.56 7.85
CA ARG A 72 -10.36 -1.25 8.24
C ARG A 72 -9.76 -0.71 9.54
N THR A 73 -9.45 -1.58 10.50
CA THR A 73 -8.87 -1.19 11.79
C THR A 73 -7.50 -0.53 11.62
N GLU A 74 -6.69 -0.96 10.65
CA GLU A 74 -5.40 -0.35 10.34
C GLU A 74 -5.58 1.05 9.75
N VAL A 75 -6.59 1.25 8.88
CA VAL A 75 -6.90 2.57 8.30
C VAL A 75 -7.35 3.55 9.40
N ILE A 76 -8.22 3.09 10.30
CA ILE A 76 -8.69 3.87 11.45
C ILE A 76 -7.53 4.18 12.41
N ASP A 77 -6.67 3.20 12.70
CA ASP A 77 -5.51 3.39 13.58
C ASP A 77 -4.53 4.43 12.99
N ALA A 78 -4.22 4.32 11.69
CA ALA A 78 -3.40 5.30 10.98
C ALA A 78 -4.01 6.70 11.09
N TRP A 79 -5.32 6.84 10.87
CA TRP A 79 -6.00 8.14 10.94
C TRP A 79 -5.94 8.77 12.33
N ASN A 80 -6.17 7.97 13.36
CA ASN A 80 -6.23 8.45 14.74
C ASN A 80 -4.85 8.86 15.26
N ARG A 81 -3.80 8.14 14.87
CA ARG A 81 -2.42 8.38 15.29
C ARG A 81 -1.70 9.43 14.45
N CYS A 82 -2.20 9.75 13.25
CA CYS A 82 -1.57 10.73 12.38
C CYS A 82 -1.67 12.16 12.94
N PRO A 83 -0.55 12.90 13.07
CA PRO A 83 -0.55 14.31 13.49
C PRO A 83 -1.45 15.17 12.60
N LYS A 84 -2.08 16.20 13.19
CA LYS A 84 -3.07 17.05 12.50
C LYS A 84 -2.52 17.66 11.21
N GLU A 85 -1.26 18.08 11.23
CA GLU A 85 -0.56 18.71 10.11
C GLU A 85 -0.30 17.74 8.95
N GLN A 86 -0.26 16.44 9.25
CA GLN A 86 0.01 15.36 8.29
C GLN A 86 -1.29 14.68 7.78
N LYS A 87 -2.42 14.91 8.45
CA LYS A 87 -3.72 14.34 8.07
C LYS A 87 -4.15 14.63 6.63
N PRO A 88 -3.91 15.82 6.04
CA PRO A 88 -4.22 16.05 4.63
C PRO A 88 -3.45 15.10 3.69
N GLY A 89 -2.16 14.89 3.95
CA GLY A 89 -1.34 13.93 3.21
C GLY A 89 -1.81 12.49 3.40
N LEU A 90 -2.16 12.10 4.64
CA LEU A 90 -2.73 10.77 4.89
C LEU A 90 -4.05 10.58 4.15
N ALA A 91 -4.95 11.57 4.21
CA ALA A 91 -6.21 11.52 3.49
C ALA A 91 -5.97 11.33 1.98
N PHE A 92 -5.02 12.07 1.40
CA PHE A 92 -4.65 11.93 0.00
C PHE A 92 -4.19 10.50 -0.33
N LEU A 93 -3.27 9.93 0.44
CA LEU A 93 -2.82 8.53 0.23
C LEU A 93 -3.96 7.54 0.36
N LEU A 94 -4.80 7.68 1.39
CA LEU A 94 -5.92 6.78 1.62
C LEU A 94 -6.92 6.80 0.47
N GLN A 95 -7.21 7.97 -0.08
CA GLN A 95 -8.18 8.15 -1.18
C GLN A 95 -7.67 7.60 -2.51
N HIS A 96 -6.36 7.70 -2.78
CA HIS A 96 -5.80 7.40 -4.10
C HIS A 96 -5.01 6.09 -4.14
N MET A 97 -4.79 5.40 -3.01
CA MET A 97 -4.09 4.12 -3.01
C MET A 97 -4.88 3.03 -3.77
N PRO A 98 -4.18 2.05 -4.36
CA PRO A 98 -4.84 0.87 -4.93
C PRO A 98 -5.68 0.11 -3.90
N GLN A 99 -6.79 -0.49 -4.34
CA GLN A 99 -7.66 -1.25 -3.43
C GLN A 99 -6.94 -2.41 -2.71
N HIS A 100 -5.95 -3.03 -3.36
CA HIS A 100 -5.18 -4.11 -2.74
C HIS A 100 -4.34 -3.59 -1.57
N ASP A 101 -3.81 -2.37 -1.64
CA ASP A 101 -3.07 -1.74 -0.56
C ASP A 101 -3.98 -1.44 0.63
N ALA A 102 -5.20 -0.95 0.40
CA ALA A 102 -6.18 -0.72 1.45
C ALA A 102 -6.50 -2.00 2.26
N ARG A 103 -6.40 -3.18 1.64
CA ARG A 103 -6.67 -4.49 2.25
C ARG A 103 -5.50 -5.09 3.03
N GLN A 104 -4.28 -4.58 2.86
CA GLN A 104 -3.08 -5.24 3.38
C GLN A 104 -2.11 -4.32 4.13
N LEU A 105 -2.07 -3.03 3.79
CA LEU A 105 -1.13 -2.10 4.39
C LEU A 105 -1.47 -1.86 5.86
N LYS A 106 -0.41 -1.86 6.68
CA LYS A 106 -0.48 -1.64 8.11
C LYS A 106 -0.41 -0.16 8.44
N ALA A 107 -1.04 0.24 9.54
CA ALA A 107 -1.02 1.61 10.03
C ALA A 107 0.43 2.11 10.20
N ALA A 108 1.30 1.25 10.73
CA ALA A 108 2.72 1.55 10.93
C ALA A 108 3.44 1.94 9.63
N PHE A 109 3.20 1.22 8.53
CA PHE A 109 3.80 1.52 7.23
C PHE A 109 3.34 2.89 6.70
N LEU A 110 2.03 3.16 6.77
CA LEU A 110 1.46 4.43 6.31
C LEU A 110 1.98 5.61 7.13
N LEU A 111 2.02 5.47 8.46
CA LEU A 111 2.49 6.50 9.38
C LEU A 111 3.98 6.78 9.20
N GLU A 112 4.82 5.74 9.10
CA GLU A 112 6.26 5.89 8.86
C GLU A 112 6.52 6.60 7.53
N ASN A 113 5.84 6.18 6.46
CA ASN A 113 5.97 6.81 5.15
C ASN A 113 5.65 8.30 5.20
N ILE A 114 4.52 8.68 5.79
CA ILE A 114 4.09 10.08 5.89
C ILE A 114 5.06 10.89 6.73
N ASP A 115 5.43 10.40 7.90
CA ASP A 115 6.32 11.13 8.81
C ASP A 115 7.66 11.44 8.12
N LEU A 116 8.23 10.45 7.42
CA LEU A 116 9.47 10.62 6.67
C LEU A 116 9.33 11.60 5.49
N ALA A 117 8.21 11.61 4.76
CA ALA A 117 8.00 12.60 3.69
C ALA A 117 7.88 14.02 4.23
N TYR A 118 7.14 14.23 5.32
CA TYR A 118 7.00 15.53 5.94
C TYR A 118 8.31 15.99 6.60
N ARG A 119 9.08 15.06 7.18
CA ARG A 119 10.44 15.32 7.68
C ARG A 119 11.34 15.79 6.55
N ALA A 120 11.39 15.07 5.43
CA ALA A 120 12.18 15.49 4.27
C ALA A 120 11.74 16.86 3.73
N ARG A 121 10.42 17.12 3.67
CA ARG A 121 9.87 18.43 3.27
C ARG A 121 10.32 19.58 4.18
N LYS A 122 10.44 19.31 5.48
CA LYS A 122 10.90 20.30 6.46
C LYS A 122 12.41 20.51 6.41
N GLU A 123 13.18 19.44 6.24
CA GLU A 123 14.65 19.48 6.36
C GLU A 123 15.36 19.88 5.06
N MET A 124 14.77 19.61 3.89
CA MET A 124 15.41 19.89 2.61
C MET A 124 15.22 21.35 2.19
N PRO A 125 16.26 22.05 1.68
CA PRO A 125 16.19 23.48 1.35
C PRO A 125 15.06 23.86 0.38
N TRP A 126 14.74 22.96 -0.56
CA TRP A 126 13.68 23.13 -1.57
C TRP A 126 12.29 22.69 -1.08
N GLY A 127 12.18 21.96 0.03
CA GLY A 127 10.92 21.32 0.44
C GLY A 127 9.78 22.29 0.75
N LYS A 128 10.12 23.47 1.28
CA LYS A 128 9.16 24.55 1.59
C LYS A 128 8.56 25.22 0.35
N ASP A 129 9.28 25.17 -0.79
CA ASP A 129 8.87 25.85 -2.03
C ASP A 129 8.01 24.94 -2.92
N ILE A 130 7.86 23.66 -2.54
CA ILE A 130 7.03 22.70 -3.26
C ILE A 130 5.55 22.93 -2.91
N PRO A 131 4.70 23.24 -3.91
CA PRO A 131 3.25 23.34 -3.71
C PRO A 131 2.68 22.04 -3.13
N GLU A 132 1.66 22.16 -2.28
CA GLU A 132 1.09 21.00 -1.59
C GLU A 132 0.60 19.90 -2.55
N GLU A 133 -0.07 20.29 -3.64
CA GLU A 133 -0.53 19.36 -4.67
C GLU A 133 0.63 18.56 -5.30
N ILE A 134 1.74 19.23 -5.59
CA ILE A 134 2.94 18.58 -6.14
C ILE A 134 3.58 17.67 -5.09
N PHE A 135 3.62 18.09 -3.83
CA PHE A 135 4.12 17.25 -2.75
C PHE A 135 3.28 15.98 -2.59
N PHE A 136 1.96 16.07 -2.63
CA PHE A 136 1.07 14.92 -2.51
C PHE A 136 1.16 13.96 -3.70
N ASN A 137 1.27 14.47 -4.92
CA ASN A 137 1.33 13.64 -6.12
C ASN A 137 2.72 13.05 -6.39
N ASP A 138 3.79 13.82 -6.17
CA ASP A 138 5.11 13.49 -6.71
C ASP A 138 6.18 13.23 -5.65
N VAL A 139 5.90 13.49 -4.35
CA VAL A 139 6.83 13.20 -3.23
C VAL A 139 6.26 12.16 -2.27
N LEU A 140 5.03 12.37 -1.80
CA LEU A 140 4.38 11.58 -0.76
C LEU A 140 4.17 10.09 -1.09
N PRO A 141 3.89 9.66 -2.35
CA PRO A 141 3.55 8.26 -2.64
C PRO A 141 4.69 7.28 -2.29
N TYR A 142 4.31 6.15 -1.69
CA TYR A 142 5.22 5.09 -1.25
C TYR A 142 5.57 4.09 -2.37
N ALA A 143 4.96 4.23 -3.54
CA ALA A 143 5.18 3.38 -4.71
C ALA A 143 5.01 4.21 -6.00
N SER A 144 5.50 3.68 -7.11
CA SER A 144 5.41 4.26 -8.45
C SER A 144 4.56 3.41 -9.40
N LEU A 145 4.63 2.08 -9.31
CA LEU A 145 3.87 1.12 -10.12
C LEU A 145 3.27 0.02 -9.19
N ASP A 146 3.30 -1.24 -9.62
CA ASP A 146 2.84 -2.42 -8.89
C ASP A 146 3.99 -3.18 -8.19
N GLU A 147 5.15 -2.53 -7.98
CA GLU A 147 6.26 -3.12 -7.23
C GLU A 147 5.91 -3.43 -5.77
N ALA A 148 6.70 -4.28 -5.13
CA ALA A 148 6.53 -4.60 -3.72
C ALA A 148 6.56 -3.34 -2.84
N ARG A 149 5.73 -3.31 -1.79
CA ARG A 149 5.62 -2.17 -0.85
C ARG A 149 6.75 -2.20 0.17
N ASP A 150 7.96 -1.92 -0.29
CA ASP A 150 9.16 -1.84 0.55
C ASP A 150 9.16 -0.55 1.38
N PRO A 151 9.57 -0.56 2.67
CA PRO A 151 9.75 0.63 3.49
C PRO A 151 11.08 1.35 3.13
N TRP A 152 11.23 1.74 1.85
CA TRP A 152 12.49 2.26 1.29
C TRP A 152 12.87 3.65 1.81
N ARG A 153 11.89 4.47 2.20
CA ARG A 153 12.06 5.91 2.43
C ARG A 153 13.09 6.24 3.49
N ALA A 154 13.08 5.55 4.63
CA ALA A 154 14.04 5.80 5.71
C ALA A 154 15.46 5.50 5.24
N LYS A 155 15.65 4.33 4.63
CA LYS A 155 16.95 3.88 4.14
C LYS A 155 17.52 4.83 3.07
N PHE A 156 16.71 5.23 2.10
CA PHE A 156 17.16 6.14 1.04
C PHE A 156 17.39 7.55 1.55
N TYR A 157 16.60 8.03 2.51
CA TYR A 157 16.85 9.32 3.14
C TYR A 157 18.23 9.36 3.82
N GLU A 158 18.54 8.37 4.65
CA GLU A 158 19.84 8.29 5.33
C GLU A 158 21.02 8.17 4.35
N MET A 159 20.84 7.43 3.25
CA MET A 159 21.89 7.25 2.24
C MET A 159 22.12 8.52 1.38
N PHE A 160 21.07 9.27 1.02
CA PHE A 160 21.17 10.34 0.04
C PHE A 160 21.09 11.76 0.60
N ARG A 161 20.52 11.98 1.79
CA ARG A 161 20.58 13.28 2.49
C ARG A 161 22.00 13.85 2.56
N PRO A 162 23.06 13.09 2.96
CA PRO A 162 24.42 13.64 2.98
C PRO A 162 24.98 13.95 1.58
N ILE A 163 24.57 13.22 0.54
CA ILE A 163 25.02 13.43 -0.85
C ILE A 163 24.50 14.77 -1.40
N VAL A 164 23.30 15.17 -0.97
CA VAL A 164 22.63 16.40 -1.46
C VAL A 164 22.73 17.57 -0.47
N ALA A 165 23.43 17.42 0.66
CA ALA A 165 23.41 18.38 1.76
C ALA A 165 23.86 19.80 1.38
N ASP A 166 24.85 19.91 0.49
CA ASP A 166 25.42 21.18 -0.02
C ASP A 166 24.96 21.49 -1.46
N ALA A 167 23.92 20.82 -1.96
CA ALA A 167 23.33 21.15 -3.24
C ALA A 167 22.63 22.53 -3.17
N PRO A 168 22.97 23.50 -4.04
CA PRO A 168 22.41 24.84 -3.97
C PRO A 168 20.93 24.91 -4.37
N ASN A 169 20.44 23.93 -5.11
CA ASN A 169 19.05 23.85 -5.57
C ASN A 169 18.68 22.39 -5.91
N ALA A 170 17.39 22.18 -6.19
CA ALA A 170 16.83 20.87 -6.53
C ALA A 170 17.49 20.21 -7.75
N THR A 171 17.85 21.00 -8.77
CA THR A 171 18.53 20.48 -9.98
C THR A 171 19.89 19.92 -9.64
N ALA A 172 20.71 20.68 -8.92
CA ALA A 172 22.03 20.23 -8.48
C ALA A 172 21.95 19.01 -7.54
N ALA A 173 20.90 18.93 -6.71
CA ALA A 173 20.65 17.76 -5.88
C ALA A 173 20.37 16.50 -6.73
N LEU A 174 19.55 16.62 -7.77
CA LEU A 174 19.27 15.52 -8.69
C LEU A 174 20.51 15.09 -9.48
N GLU A 175 21.33 16.03 -9.94
CA GLU A 175 22.61 15.72 -10.60
C GLU A 175 23.55 14.93 -9.69
N ARG A 176 23.64 15.31 -8.41
CA ARG A 176 24.42 14.57 -7.42
C ARG A 176 23.86 13.18 -7.18
N ILE A 177 22.54 13.03 -7.07
CA ILE A 177 21.89 11.72 -6.97
C ILE A 177 22.26 10.88 -8.20
N HIS A 178 22.12 11.40 -9.41
CA HIS A 178 22.44 10.69 -10.64
C HIS A 178 23.90 10.19 -10.66
N ALA A 179 24.85 11.03 -10.23
CA ALA A 179 26.26 10.66 -10.16
C ALA A 179 26.57 9.57 -9.11
N HIS A 180 25.78 9.48 -8.03
CA HIS A 180 26.06 8.61 -6.89
C HIS A 180 25.13 7.40 -6.77
N ILE A 181 23.99 7.36 -7.46
CA ILE A 181 22.97 6.32 -7.24
C ILE A 181 23.51 4.91 -7.49
N THR A 182 24.28 4.70 -8.57
CA THR A 182 24.88 3.41 -8.90
C THR A 182 25.92 2.97 -7.87
N PRO A 183 26.96 3.76 -7.52
CA PRO A 183 27.91 3.34 -6.50
C PRO A 183 27.30 3.22 -5.09
N THR A 184 26.24 3.99 -4.78
CA THR A 184 25.59 3.97 -3.46
C THR A 184 24.63 2.80 -3.30
N LEU A 185 23.86 2.43 -4.33
CA LEU A 185 22.91 1.31 -4.27
C LEU A 185 23.47 -0.01 -4.78
N GLY A 186 24.54 0.03 -5.58
CA GLY A 186 25.17 -1.16 -6.16
C GLY A 186 24.33 -1.86 -7.22
N VAL A 187 23.40 -1.15 -7.88
CA VAL A 187 22.47 -1.71 -8.86
C VAL A 187 22.88 -1.30 -10.28
N GLN A 188 23.09 -2.28 -11.15
CA GLN A 188 23.41 -2.03 -12.56
C GLN A 188 22.25 -2.39 -13.49
N TYR A 189 22.20 -1.77 -14.66
CA TYR A 189 21.21 -2.12 -15.67
C TYR A 189 21.38 -3.57 -16.15
N ASN A 190 20.30 -4.35 -16.13
CA ASN A 190 20.24 -5.69 -16.69
C ASN A 190 18.80 -6.03 -17.11
N THR A 191 18.64 -6.69 -18.25
CA THR A 191 17.33 -7.11 -18.75
C THR A 191 16.81 -8.40 -18.10
N LYS A 192 17.67 -9.15 -17.40
CA LYS A 192 17.28 -10.33 -16.63
C LYS A 192 16.41 -9.91 -15.45
N ARG A 193 15.23 -10.52 -15.33
CA ARG A 193 14.28 -10.20 -14.26
C ARG A 193 13.43 -11.39 -13.87
N ARG A 194 13.07 -11.46 -12.58
CA ARG A 194 12.01 -12.36 -12.08
C ARG A 194 10.63 -11.80 -12.40
N ALA A 195 10.41 -10.50 -12.12
CA ALA A 195 9.17 -9.79 -12.35
C ALA A 195 9.43 -8.50 -13.16
N PRO A 196 8.42 -7.97 -13.89
CA PRO A 196 8.56 -6.73 -14.66
C PRO A 196 8.97 -5.52 -13.82
N ASN A 197 8.32 -5.35 -12.67
CA ASN A 197 8.43 -4.17 -11.80
C ASN A 197 9.03 -4.62 -10.45
N GLN A 198 10.36 -4.75 -10.43
CA GLN A 198 11.11 -5.14 -9.24
C GLN A 198 11.08 -4.01 -8.21
N GLY A 199 10.88 -4.38 -6.94
CA GLY A 199 10.95 -3.42 -5.84
C GLY A 199 12.38 -2.90 -5.61
N PRO A 200 12.53 -1.79 -4.86
CA PRO A 200 13.82 -1.21 -4.55
C PRO A 200 14.74 -2.19 -3.80
N PHE A 201 14.22 -2.94 -2.82
CA PHE A 201 15.06 -3.87 -2.04
C PHE A 201 15.46 -5.10 -2.83
N GLU A 202 14.57 -5.66 -3.67
CA GLU A 202 14.90 -6.76 -4.58
C GLU A 202 15.99 -6.35 -5.58
N SER A 203 15.91 -5.12 -6.11
CA SER A 203 16.89 -4.58 -7.05
C SER A 203 18.28 -4.45 -6.41
N MET A 204 18.34 -3.96 -5.17
CA MET A 204 19.59 -3.87 -4.39
C MET A 204 20.17 -5.24 -4.04
N GLU A 205 19.32 -6.19 -3.61
CA GLU A 205 19.75 -7.55 -3.29
C GLU A 205 20.40 -8.25 -4.49
N ARG A 206 19.79 -8.08 -5.68
CA ARG A 206 20.28 -8.68 -6.92
C ARG A 206 21.42 -7.92 -7.58
N LYS A 207 21.68 -6.68 -7.15
CA LYS A 207 22.64 -5.77 -7.79
C LYS A 207 22.34 -5.49 -9.26
N MET A 208 21.08 -5.69 -9.67
CA MET A 208 20.66 -5.47 -11.04
C MET A 208 19.17 -5.14 -11.16
N ALA A 209 18.82 -4.31 -12.15
CA ALA A 209 17.43 -3.95 -12.46
C ALA A 209 17.26 -3.59 -13.95
N THR A 210 16.04 -3.71 -14.47
CA THR A 210 15.67 -3.20 -15.80
C THR A 210 15.53 -1.68 -15.80
N CYS A 211 15.18 -1.08 -16.95
CA CYS A 211 14.85 0.34 -17.02
C CYS A 211 13.74 0.71 -16.04
N THR A 212 12.70 -0.11 -15.90
CA THR A 212 11.63 0.12 -14.94
C THR A 212 12.11 0.09 -13.50
N GLY A 213 12.91 -0.90 -13.11
CA GLY A 213 13.44 -0.98 -11.74
C GLY A 213 14.42 0.16 -11.42
N LEU A 214 15.25 0.57 -12.39
CA LEU A 214 16.11 1.76 -12.21
C LEU A 214 15.29 3.05 -12.09
N SER A 215 14.20 3.19 -12.84
CA SER A 215 13.27 4.33 -12.73
C SER A 215 12.57 4.36 -11.37
N ILE A 216 12.17 3.22 -10.83
CA ILE A 216 11.64 3.09 -9.45
C ILE A 216 12.71 3.56 -8.45
N LEU A 217 13.92 3.03 -8.52
CA LEU A 217 15.01 3.42 -7.61
C LEU A 217 15.30 4.93 -7.65
N LEU A 218 15.39 5.52 -8.84
CA LEU A 218 15.65 6.96 -8.98
C LEU A 218 14.48 7.78 -8.42
N THR A 219 13.25 7.36 -8.68
CA THR A 219 12.04 8.03 -8.16
C THR A 219 12.01 7.97 -6.63
N ASP A 220 12.23 6.79 -6.04
CA ASP A 220 12.23 6.59 -4.59
C ASP A 220 13.35 7.39 -3.91
N VAL A 221 14.56 7.39 -4.48
CA VAL A 221 15.68 8.18 -3.96
C VAL A 221 15.38 9.68 -4.01
N ALA A 222 14.86 10.18 -5.13
CA ALA A 222 14.46 11.58 -5.27
C ALA A 222 13.40 11.96 -4.22
N ARG A 223 12.34 11.15 -4.10
CA ARG A 223 11.26 11.38 -3.15
C ARG A 223 11.73 11.34 -1.70
N ALA A 224 12.68 10.46 -1.37
CA ALA A 224 13.25 10.36 -0.03
C ALA A 224 13.85 11.70 0.42
N VAL A 225 14.53 12.43 -0.47
CA VAL A 225 15.07 13.77 -0.21
C VAL A 225 14.16 14.90 -0.71
N CYS A 226 12.84 14.66 -0.72
CA CYS A 226 11.82 15.64 -1.08
C CYS A 226 11.99 16.29 -2.46
N LEU A 227 12.54 15.58 -3.45
CA LEU A 227 12.51 16.01 -4.84
C LEU A 227 11.26 15.41 -5.51
N PRO A 228 10.36 16.23 -6.10
CA PRO A 228 9.21 15.73 -6.84
C PRO A 228 9.65 14.86 -8.02
N ALA A 229 9.16 13.62 -8.08
CA ALA A 229 9.49 12.67 -9.13
C ALA A 229 8.31 11.75 -9.45
N ARG A 230 8.17 11.41 -10.74
CA ARG A 230 7.21 10.43 -11.24
C ARG A 230 7.79 9.67 -12.42
N ILE A 231 7.36 8.42 -12.58
CA ILE A 231 7.73 7.61 -13.74
C ILE A 231 6.89 8.05 -14.93
N VAL A 232 7.54 8.24 -16.07
CA VAL A 232 6.90 8.57 -17.34
C VAL A 232 7.23 7.48 -18.35
N GLY A 233 6.21 7.01 -19.05
CA GLY A 233 6.33 6.06 -20.16
C GLY A 233 5.49 6.55 -21.34
N ILE A 234 5.96 6.27 -22.55
CA ILE A 234 5.24 6.55 -23.78
C ILE A 234 4.81 5.20 -24.34
N ALA A 235 3.50 4.94 -24.32
CA ALA A 235 2.95 3.62 -24.64
C ALA A 235 3.12 3.27 -26.13
N GLU A 236 3.03 4.27 -27.01
CA GLU A 236 3.16 4.14 -28.46
C GLU A 236 3.58 5.50 -29.05
N TRP A 237 4.41 5.49 -30.10
CA TRP A 237 4.85 6.68 -30.85
C TRP A 237 4.31 6.71 -32.30
N THR A 238 3.47 5.74 -32.66
CA THR A 238 2.99 5.49 -34.02
C THR A 238 1.60 6.05 -34.29
#